data_AF-A0A1H0QDP4-F1
#
_entry.id   AF-A0A1H0QDP4-F1
#
_cell.length_a   1.000
_cell.length_b   1.000
_cell.length_c   1.000
_cell.angle_alpha   90.00
_cell.angle_beta   90.00
_cell.angle_gamma   90.00
#
_symmetry.space_group_name_H-M   'P 1'
#
loop_
_entity.id
_entity.type
_entity.pdbx_description
1 polymer ?
#
loop_
_entity_poly.entity_id
_entity_poly.type
_entity_poly.pdbx_seq_one_letter_code
_entity_poly.pdbx_strand_id
1 'polypeptide(L)' 'MKITRDIKEYEDIINLPRPEPQCHQRMPMEKRAAQFSPFAALTGYEEVIKQTAQEHEAKINISNQDR' A
#
# COMPACT_ATOMS: atom_id res chain seq x y z
N MET A 1 11.87 -5.99 18.70
CA MET A 1 10.50 -6.43 19.07
C MET A 1 9.71 -6.67 17.80
N LYS A 2 9.17 -7.88 17.59
CA LYS A 2 8.19 -8.11 16.52
C LYS A 2 6.82 -7.75 17.06
N ILE A 3 6.17 -6.76 16.48
CA ILE A 3 4.77 -6.44 16.79
C ILE A 3 3.93 -7.38 15.91
N THR A 4 3.34 -8.39 16.53
CA THR A 4 2.33 -9.26 15.90
C THR A 4 1.03 -9.02 16.64
N ARG A 5 -0.02 -8.57 15.94
CA ARG A 5 -1.36 -8.35 16.49
C ARG A 5 -2.32 -9.33 15.82
N ASP A 6 -3.17 -9.98 16.61
CA ASP A 6 -4.22 -10.86 16.08
C ASP A 6 -5.41 -10.03 15.58
N ILE A 7 -6.10 -10.50 14.54
CA ILE A 7 -7.26 -9.79 14.00
C ILE A 7 -8.41 -9.70 15.00
N LYS A 8 -8.47 -10.68 15.93
CA LYS A 8 -9.46 -10.74 17.01
C LYS A 8 -9.37 -9.55 17.99
N GLU A 9 -8.20 -8.91 18.08
CA GLU A 9 -8.00 -7.73 18.94
C GLU A 9 -8.79 -6.50 18.46
N TYR A 10 -9.38 -6.54 17.26
CA TYR A 10 -10.14 -5.43 16.66
C TYR A 10 -11.60 -5.77 16.37
N GLU A 11 -12.13 -6.89 16.89
CA GLU A 11 -13.51 -7.33 16.66
C GLU A 11 -14.55 -6.25 16.99
N ASP A 12 -14.24 -5.41 17.98
CA ASP A 12 -15.06 -4.30 18.46
C ASP A 12 -15.14 -3.10 17.50
N ILE A 13 -14.14 -2.92 16.62
CA ILE A 13 -14.08 -1.78 15.69
C ILE A 13 -14.16 -2.14 14.21
N ILE A 14 -13.89 -3.40 13.83
CA ILE A 14 -13.73 -3.80 12.42
C ILE A 14 -15.00 -3.61 11.58
N ASN A 15 -16.17 -3.73 12.20
CA ASN A 15 -17.47 -3.60 11.55
C ASN A 15 -18.14 -2.23 11.76
N LEU A 16 -17.47 -1.29 12.44
CA LEU A 16 -18.03 0.03 12.68
C LEU A 16 -18.08 0.86 11.40
N PRO A 17 -19.13 1.68 11.21
CA PRO A 17 -19.18 2.59 10.07
C PRO A 17 -18.01 3.57 10.14
N ARG A 18 -17.46 3.90 8.97
CA ARG A 18 -16.37 4.88 8.89
C ARG A 18 -16.85 6.24 9.44
N PRO A 19 -16.11 6.88 10.36
CA PRO A 19 -16.47 8.20 10.87
C PRO A 19 -16.54 9.26 9.74
N GLU A 20 -17.63 10.01 9.73
CA GLU A 20 -17.80 11.17 8.86
C GLU A 20 -17.31 12.44 9.56
N PRO A 21 -16.50 13.28 8.89
CA PRO A 21 -16.02 14.52 9.48
C PRO A 21 -17.17 15.51 9.68
N GLN A 22 -17.30 16.05 10.89
CA GLN A 22 -18.40 16.95 11.27
C GLN A 22 -18.12 18.40 10.86
N CYS A 23 -16.86 18.85 10.93
CA CYS A 23 -16.49 20.26 10.78
C CYS A 23 -15.77 20.58 9.47
N HIS A 24 -15.31 19.56 8.74
CA HIS A 24 -14.48 19.75 7.55
C HIS A 24 -15.00 18.92 6.39
N GLN A 25 -15.22 19.58 5.25
CA GLN A 25 -15.60 18.88 4.03
C GLN A 25 -14.48 17.94 3.60
N ARG A 26 -14.87 16.73 3.18
CA ARG A 26 -13.92 15.77 2.61
C ARG A 26 -13.33 16.35 1.33
N MET A 27 -12.03 16.15 1.15
CA MET A 27 -11.37 16.48 -0.11
C MET A 27 -12.03 15.71 -1.27
N PRO A 28 -12.41 16.38 -2.38
CA PRO A 28 -12.92 15.73 -3.59
C PRO A 28 -11.94 14.70 -4.15
N MET A 29 -12.44 13.67 -4.83
CA MET A 29 -11.61 12.59 -5.37
C MET A 29 -10.53 13.07 -6.34
N GLU A 30 -10.83 14.02 -7.20
CA GLU A 30 -9.88 14.60 -8.16
C GLU A 30 -8.67 15.25 -7.46
N LYS A 31 -8.93 16.02 -6.40
CA LYS A 31 -7.87 16.63 -5.59
C LYS A 31 -7.03 15.59 -4.85
N ARG A 32 -7.62 14.45 -4.46
CA ARG A 32 -6.86 13.31 -3.92
C ARG A 32 -5.96 12.70 -4.99
N ALA A 33 -6.48 12.49 -6.20
CA ALA A 33 -5.70 11.94 -7.32
C ALA A 33 -4.54 12.85 -7.72
N ALA A 34 -4.74 14.18 -7.71
CA ALA A 34 -3.71 15.15 -8.04
C ALA A 34 -2.46 15.06 -7.14
N GLN A 35 -2.58 14.58 -5.90
CA GLN A 35 -1.42 14.33 -5.02
C GLN A 35 -0.44 13.31 -5.61
N PHE A 36 -0.94 12.39 -6.43
CA PHE A 36 -0.16 11.38 -7.12
C PHE A 36 0.23 11.79 -8.55
N SER A 37 -0.18 12.99 -9.00
CA SER A 37 0.19 13.53 -10.32
C SER A 37 1.71 13.61 -10.56
N PRO A 38 2.59 13.88 -9.58
CA PRO A 38 4.04 13.86 -9.81
C PRO A 38 4.58 12.52 -10.31
N PHE A 39 3.87 11.42 -10.05
CA PHE A 39 4.24 10.08 -10.50
C PHE A 39 3.59 9.69 -11.82
N ALA A 40 2.80 10.58 -12.44
CA ALA A 40 2.18 10.30 -13.74
C ALA A 40 3.22 10.01 -14.84
N ALA A 41 4.43 10.57 -14.74
CA ALA A 41 5.51 10.28 -15.68
C ALA A 41 6.02 8.82 -15.61
N LEU A 42 5.66 8.06 -14.58
CA LEU A 42 5.98 6.63 -14.46
C LEU A 42 5.04 5.74 -15.29
N THR A 43 3.96 6.27 -15.85
CA THR A 43 3.14 5.52 -16.81
C THR A 43 3.99 5.21 -18.04
N GLY A 44 4.12 3.94 -18.40
CA GLY A 44 5.04 3.47 -19.45
C GLY A 44 6.30 2.77 -18.92
N TYR A 45 6.56 2.80 -17.60
CA TYR A 45 7.67 2.05 -16.96
C TYR A 45 7.22 0.71 -16.39
N GLU A 46 6.03 0.21 -16.75
CA GLU A 46 5.47 -1.02 -16.19
C GLU A 46 6.38 -2.23 -16.43
N GLU A 47 7.05 -2.28 -17.58
CA GLU A 47 8.00 -3.35 -17.92
C GLU A 47 9.24 -3.33 -17.02
N VAL A 48 9.81 -2.14 -16.75
CA VAL A 48 10.99 -1.97 -15.89
C VAL A 48 10.66 -2.31 -14.44
N ILE A 49 9.48 -1.90 -13.96
CA ILE A 49 8.99 -2.24 -12.62
C ILE A 49 8.83 -3.76 -12.49
N LYS A 50 8.24 -4.41 -13.50
CA LYS A 50 8.05 -5.87 -13.53
C LYS A 50 9.37 -6.64 -13.53
N GLN A 51 10.34 -6.22 -14.35
CA GLN A 51 11.68 -6.83 -14.37
C GLN A 51 12.38 -6.70 -13.03
N THR A 52 12.36 -5.50 -12.45
CA THR A 52 12.98 -5.23 -11.14
C THR A 52 12.36 -6.09 -10.03
N ALA A 53 11.03 -6.26 -10.05
CA ALA A 53 10.33 -7.14 -9.12
C ALA A 53 10.78 -8.61 -9.24
N GLN A 54 10.90 -9.12 -10.48
CA GLN A 54 11.37 -10.49 -10.73
C GLN A 54 12.81 -10.71 -10.25
N GLU A 55 13.72 -9.78 -10.53
CA GLU A 55 15.10 -9.86 -10.04
C GLU A 55 15.17 -9.86 -8.51
N HIS A 56 14.34 -9.06 -7.86
CA HIS A 56 14.28 -8.98 -6.41
C HIS A 56 13.73 -10.27 -5.79
N GLU A 57 12.65 -10.83 -6.35
CA GLU A 57 12.11 -12.13 -5.93
C GLU A 57 13.13 -13.26 -6.11
N ALA A 58 13.85 -13.29 -7.24
CA ALA A 58 14.93 -14.26 -7.46
C ALA A 58 16.03 -14.13 -6.41
N LYS A 59 16.47 -12.91 -6.08
CA LYS A 59 17.46 -12.66 -5.02
C LYS A 59 16.99 -13.11 -3.64
N ILE A 60 15.72 -12.83 -3.29
CA ILE A 60 15.13 -13.30 -2.04
C ILE A 60 15.15 -14.83 -1.98
N ASN A 61 14.72 -15.50 -3.04
CA ASN A 61 14.65 -16.96 -3.09
C ASN A 61 16.03 -17.61 -2.93
N ILE A 62 17.05 -17.09 -3.62
CA ILE A 62 18.44 -17.55 -3.48
C ILE A 62 18.91 -17.37 -2.04
N SER A 63 18.68 -16.19 -1.43
CA SER A 63 19.08 -15.93 -0.04
C SER A 63 18.36 -16.82 1.00
N ASN A 64 17.17 -17.34 0.65
CA ASN A 64 16.41 -18.26 1.48
C ASN A 64 16.80 -19.72 1.25
N GLN A 65 17.42 -20.06 0.12
CA GLN A 65 17.98 -21.38 -0.17
C GLN A 65 19.37 -21.59 0.44
N ASP A 66 20.10 -20.50 0.71
CA ASP A 66 21.40 -20.51 1.38
C ASP A 66 21.33 -20.53 2.92
N ARG A 67 20.17 -20.86 3.51
CA ARG A 67 19.95 -20.98 4.96
C ARG A 67 19.59 -22.39 5.39
#